data_AF-A0A3P3D4F1-F1
#
_entry.id   AF-A0A3P3D4F1-F1
#
_cell.length_a   1.000
_cell.length_b   1.000
_cell.length_c   1.000
_cell.angle_alpha   90.00
_cell.angle_beta   90.00
_cell.angle_gamma   90.00
#
_symmetry.space_group_name_H-M   'P 1'
#
loop_
_entity.id
_entity.type
_entity.pdbx_description
1 polymer ?
#
loop_
_entity_poly.entity_id
_entity_poly.type
_entity_poly.pdbx_seq_one_letter_code
_entity_poly.pdbx_strand_id
1 'polypeptide(L)'
;VSEAIPGLSYPRLLKTSGACPPEDVGGAYGYEEFLQTLADPGHEQHDEMLDWSGGTFDPEDARPERIVERFAQLAKKWAPRTARLKAVTLD
;
A
#
# COMPACT_ATOMS: atom_id res chain seq x y z
N VAL A 1 -4.65 15.71 15.04
CA VAL A 1 -5.45 15.15 13.94
C VAL A 1 -6.25 16.30 13.34
N SER A 2 -6.20 16.53 12.03
CA SER A 2 -7.01 17.59 11.39
C SER A 2 -8.44 17.13 11.18
N GLU A 3 -9.37 18.07 11.07
CA GLU A 3 -10.77 17.80 10.73
C GLU A 3 -10.90 17.07 9.39
N ALA A 4 -11.91 16.22 9.27
CA ALA A 4 -12.26 15.60 8.00
C ALA A 4 -12.81 16.66 7.04
N ILE A 5 -12.38 16.60 5.78
CA ILE A 5 -12.85 17.55 4.76
C ILE A 5 -14.18 17.04 4.21
N PRO A 6 -15.29 17.80 4.32
CA PRO A 6 -16.58 17.40 3.78
C PRO A 6 -16.51 17.09 2.28
N GLY A 7 -17.16 16.01 1.86
CA GLY A 7 -17.21 15.59 0.45
C GLY A 7 -15.99 14.79 -0.02
N LEU A 8 -14.93 14.64 0.78
CA LEU A 8 -13.82 13.75 0.46
C LEU A 8 -14.01 12.35 1.04
N SER A 9 -13.56 11.35 0.28
CA SER A 9 -13.51 9.95 0.69
C SER A 9 -12.18 9.65 1.39
N TYR A 10 -12.22 8.80 2.42
CA TYR A 10 -11.06 8.39 3.21
C TYR A 10 -10.96 6.86 3.29
N PRO A 11 -9.75 6.27 3.42
CA PRO A 11 -8.43 6.92 3.59
C PRO A 11 -7.90 7.61 2.30
N ARG A 12 -6.88 8.47 2.45
CA ARG A 12 -6.24 9.21 1.35
C ARG A 12 -4.72 9.07 1.39
N LEU A 13 -4.11 8.90 0.23
CA LEU A 13 -2.66 8.95 0.08
C LEU A 13 -2.22 10.41 -0.06
N LEU A 14 -1.33 10.87 0.83
CA LEU A 14 -0.80 12.24 0.79
C LEU A 14 0.59 12.31 0.18
N LYS A 15 1.42 11.30 0.49
CA LYS A 15 2.77 11.13 -0.02
C LYS A 15 3.15 9.65 0.07
N THR A 16 4.01 9.20 -0.82
CA THR A 16 4.66 7.88 -0.75
C THR A 16 6.09 8.00 -1.27
N SER A 17 6.96 7.09 -0.86
CA SER A 17 8.36 7.03 -1.30
C SER A 17 8.93 5.66 -0.94
N GLY A 18 9.67 5.07 -1.88
CA GLY A 18 10.33 3.78 -1.71
C GLY A 18 9.37 2.59 -1.68
N ALA A 19 9.90 1.43 -2.02
CA ALA A 19 9.19 0.16 -1.86
C ALA A 19 9.07 -0.21 -0.38
N CYS A 20 7.99 -0.90 -0.05
CA CYS A 20 7.88 -1.54 1.26
C CYS A 20 8.80 -2.76 1.32
N PRO A 21 9.40 -3.05 2.49
CA PRO A 21 10.13 -4.29 2.68
C PRO A 21 9.27 -5.52 2.35
N PRO A 22 9.83 -6.58 1.76
CA PRO A 22 9.14 -7.85 1.63
C PRO A 22 8.63 -8.37 2.98
N GLU A 23 7.53 -9.11 2.96
CA GLU A 23 7.02 -9.76 4.17
C GLU A 23 8.08 -10.73 4.71
N ASP A 24 8.19 -10.81 6.04
CA ASP A 24 9.14 -11.70 6.72
C ASP A 24 10.63 -11.53 6.38
N VAL A 25 11.04 -10.39 5.79
CA VAL A 25 12.44 -10.11 5.45
C VAL A 25 13.39 -10.00 6.65
N GLY A 26 12.90 -10.08 7.89
CA GLY A 26 13.73 -9.95 9.10
C GLY A 26 13.79 -8.52 9.67
N GLY A 27 12.79 -7.70 9.39
CA GLY A 27 12.69 -6.33 9.92
C GLY A 27 13.67 -5.37 9.25
N ALA A 28 14.09 -4.33 9.98
CA ALA A 28 14.92 -3.26 9.42
C ALA A 28 16.30 -3.75 8.95
N TYR A 29 16.97 -4.58 9.75
CA TYR A 29 18.28 -5.14 9.41
C TYR A 29 18.21 -6.09 8.22
N GLY A 30 17.22 -6.98 8.21
CA GLY A 30 17.05 -7.89 7.08
C GLY A 30 16.68 -7.17 5.79
N TYR A 31 15.93 -6.06 5.87
CA TYR A 31 15.68 -5.22 4.69
C TYR A 31 16.95 -4.52 4.18
N GLU A 32 17.83 -4.05 5.07
CA GLU A 32 19.11 -3.48 4.67
C GLU A 32 20.00 -4.51 3.97
N GLU A 33 20.12 -5.73 4.52
CA GLU A 33 20.86 -6.85 3.91
C GLU A 33 20.27 -7.24 2.54
N PHE A 34 18.94 -7.31 2.45
CA PHE A 34 18.23 -7.54 1.19
C PHE A 34 18.57 -6.49 0.12
N LEU A 35 18.55 -5.21 0.47
CA LEU A 35 18.90 -4.13 -0.46
C LEU A 35 20.37 -4.19 -0.89
N GLN A 36 21.29 -4.48 0.03
CA GLN A 36 22.71 -4.64 -0.28
C GLN A 36 22.94 -5.82 -1.23
N THR A 37 22.27 -6.94 -0.97
CA THR A 37 22.34 -8.15 -1.82
C THR A 37 21.83 -7.86 -3.23
N LEU A 38 20.69 -7.18 -3.39
CA LEU A 38 20.15 -6.84 -4.70
C LEU A 38 20.90 -5.73 -5.43
N ALA A 39 21.67 -4.90 -4.72
CA ALA A 39 22.50 -3.86 -5.34
C ALA A 39 23.74 -4.45 -6.05
N ASP A 40 24.13 -5.68 -5.74
CA ASP A 40 25.26 -6.38 -6.36
C ASP A 40 24.80 -7.62 -7.13
N PRO A 41 24.63 -7.55 -8.47
CA PRO A 41 24.32 -8.70 -9.31
C PRO A 41 25.35 -9.84 -9.27
N GLY A 42 26.56 -9.59 -8.74
CA GLY A 42 27.58 -10.61 -8.54
C GLY A 42 27.51 -11.30 -7.17
N HIS A 43 26.63 -10.86 -6.27
CA HIS A 43 26.47 -11.45 -4.96
C HIS A 43 25.93 -12.88 -5.08
N GLU A 44 26.49 -13.81 -4.30
CA GLU A 44 26.16 -15.24 -4.42
C GLU A 44 24.66 -15.55 -4.18
N GLN A 45 24.00 -14.70 -3.38
CA GLN A 45 22.57 -14.81 -3.04
C GLN A 45 21.68 -13.88 -3.86
N HIS A 46 22.21 -13.12 -4.83
CA HIS A 46 21.44 -12.11 -5.58
C HIS A 46 20.16 -12.71 -6.19
N ASP A 47 20.31 -13.76 -6.99
CA ASP A 47 19.20 -14.36 -7.73
C ASP A 47 18.22 -15.10 -6.80
N GLU A 48 18.74 -15.78 -5.77
CA GLU A 48 17.91 -16.47 -4.77
C GLU A 48 17.04 -15.47 -4.00
N MET A 49 17.64 -14.36 -3.57
CA MET A 49 16.96 -13.32 -2.80
C MET A 49 15.92 -12.57 -3.66
N LEU A 50 16.25 -12.32 -4.93
CA LEU A 50 15.33 -11.72 -5.89
C LEU A 50 14.12 -12.62 -6.11
N ASP A 51 14.33 -13.90 -6.39
CA ASP A 51 13.26 -14.88 -6.59
C ASP A 51 12.39 -15.06 -5.34
N TRP A 52 13.01 -15.14 -4.16
CA TRP A 52 12.30 -15.20 -2.89
C TRP A 52 11.35 -14.00 -2.70
N SER A 53 11.79 -12.80 -3.08
CA SER A 53 10.99 -11.58 -2.99
C SER A 53 9.90 -11.43 -4.07
N GLY A 54 9.80 -12.38 -5.01
CA GLY A 54 8.82 -12.38 -6.10
C GLY A 54 9.39 -12.01 -7.47
N GLY A 55 10.71 -12.08 -7.64
CA GLY A 55 11.43 -12.04 -8.93
C GLY A 55 11.77 -10.65 -9.47
N THR A 56 11.11 -9.59 -9.01
CA THR A 56 11.46 -8.21 -9.36
C THR A 56 11.30 -7.29 -8.16
N PHE A 57 12.31 -6.47 -7.89
CA PHE A 57 12.27 -5.49 -6.82
C PHE A 57 12.96 -4.20 -7.24
N ASP A 58 12.23 -3.07 -7.15
CA ASP A 58 12.79 -1.73 -7.30
C ASP A 58 12.62 -1.00 -5.95
N PRO A 59 13.72 -0.65 -5.25
CA PRO A 59 13.65 0.00 -3.95
C PRO A 59 12.97 1.37 -3.98
N GLU A 60 12.86 2.02 -5.14
CA GLU A 60 12.24 3.34 -5.29
C GLU A 60 10.76 3.26 -5.71
N ASP A 61 10.27 2.10 -6.14
CA ASP A 61 8.89 1.94 -6.60
C ASP A 61 7.90 1.70 -5.45
N ALA A 62 7.29 2.79 -5.00
CA ALA A 62 6.26 2.76 -3.97
C ALA A 62 4.86 2.31 -4.47
N ARG A 63 4.68 2.11 -5.79
CA ARG A 63 3.40 1.78 -6.44
C ARG A 63 2.19 2.62 -5.98
N PRO A 64 2.25 3.97 -6.09
CA PRO A 64 1.20 4.86 -5.61
C PRO A 64 -0.19 4.55 -6.19
N GLU A 65 -0.28 4.15 -7.45
CA GLU A 65 -1.54 3.83 -8.13
C GLU A 65 -2.26 2.68 -7.44
N ARG A 66 -1.51 1.63 -7.05
CA ARG A 66 -2.06 0.47 -6.33
C ARG A 66 -2.59 0.89 -4.96
N ILE A 67 -1.89 1.77 -4.26
CA ILE A 67 -2.31 2.28 -2.94
C ILE A 67 -3.61 3.08 -3.07
N VAL A 68 -3.68 4.00 -4.05
CA VAL A 68 -4.88 4.80 -4.32
C VAL A 68 -6.07 3.91 -4.68
N GLU A 69 -5.87 2.90 -5.53
CA GLU A 69 -6.91 1.94 -5.88
C GLU A 69 -7.45 1.20 -4.64
N ARG A 70 -6.56 0.67 -3.79
CA ARG A 70 -6.95 -0.03 -2.56
C ARG A 70 -7.67 0.91 -1.59
N PHE A 71 -7.25 2.16 -1.47
CA PHE A 71 -7.94 3.15 -0.64
C PHE A 71 -9.34 3.45 -1.17
N ALA A 72 -9.54 3.54 -2.49
CA ALA A 72 -10.87 3.69 -3.09
C ALA A 72 -11.78 2.49 -2.78
N GLN A 73 -11.25 1.27 -2.84
CA GLN A 73 -11.99 0.06 -2.47
C GLN A 73 -12.39 0.07 -0.98
N LEU A 74 -11.49 0.49 -0.09
CA LEU A 74 -11.78 0.66 1.34
C LEU A 74 -12.85 1.73 1.58
N ALA A 75 -12.73 2.90 0.94
CA ALA A 75 -13.70 3.98 1.05
C ALA A 75 -15.11 3.51 0.63
N LYS A 76 -15.21 2.74 -0.46
CA LYS A 76 -16.49 2.14 -0.89
C LYS A 76 -17.03 1.14 0.14
N LYS A 77 -16.16 0.29 0.69
CA LYS A 77 -16.54 -0.73 1.69
C LYS A 77 -17.02 -0.10 3.01
N TRP A 78 -16.43 1.02 3.40
CA TRP A 78 -16.71 1.72 4.64
C TRP A 78 -17.71 2.86 4.50
N ALA A 79 -18.15 3.17 3.28
CA ALA A 79 -19.19 4.16 3.05
C ALA A 79 -20.40 3.83 3.94
N PRO A 80 -20.95 4.84 4.66
CA PRO A 80 -22.08 4.61 5.55
C PRO A 80 -23.22 3.98 4.74
N ARG A 81 -23.73 2.84 5.23
CA ARG A 81 -24.91 2.23 4.64
C ARG A 81 -26.03 3.24 4.80
N THR A 82 -26.47 3.83 3.68
CA THR A 82 -27.60 4.75 3.69
C THR A 82 -28.76 4.06 4.40
N ALA A 83 -29.18 4.60 5.55
CA ALA A 83 -30.42 4.18 6.16
C ALA A 83 -31.50 4.41 5.10
N ARG A 84 -32.20 3.35 4.70
CA ARG A 84 -33.31 3.40 3.74
C ARG A 84 -34.19 4.57 4.14
N LEU A 85 -34.20 5.64 3.33
CA LEU A 85 -35.10 6.78 3.54
C LEU A 85 -36.50 6.20 3.67
N LYS A 86 -37.12 6.31 4.85
CA LYS A 86 -38.55 6.00 4.98
C LYS A 86 -39.25 6.96 4.04
N ALA A 87 -39.86 6.42 2.98
CA ALA A 87 -40.77 7.18 2.14
C ALA A 87 -41.84 7.76 3.08
N VAL A 88 -41.82 9.08 3.26
CA VAL A 88 -42.92 9.79 3.89
C VAL A 88 -44.01 9.86 2.83
N THR A 89 -45.00 8.98 2.96
CA THR A 89 -46.27 9.12 2.23
C THR A 89 -46.95 10.36 2.78
N LEU A 90 -47.23 11.32 1.90
CA LEU A 90 -48.10 12.46 2.17
C LEU A 90 -49.52 12.02 1.83
N ASP A 91 -50.39 11.98 2.83
CA ASP A 91 -51.84 11.81 2.71
C ASP A 91 -52.52 13.19 2.82
#